data_AF-A0A8T3KW94-F1
#
_entry.id   AF-A0A8T3KW94-F1
#
_cell.length_a   1.000
_cell.length_b   1.000
_cell.length_c   1.000
_cell.angle_alpha   90.00
_cell.angle_beta   90.00
_cell.angle_gamma   90.00
#
_symmetry.space_group_name_H-M   'P 1'
#
loop_
_entity.id
_entity.type
_entity.pdbx_description
1 polymer ?
#
loop_
_entity_poly.entity_id
_entity_poly.type
_entity_poly.pdbx_seq_one_letter_code
_entity_poly.pdbx_strand_id
1 'polypeptide(L)'
;MFIVNPKAISLLCLLLCGIAVGNLSAAQPTFSLYPHPDRFVINEGDDAKTCLDLDKEVAMLERRTYSYKPLFYEDPLHGGAIWAGTLYFPPAYGYLAYSGAAEYTEHARILAARRRIAVLRQIKAYRRCYED
;
A
#
# COMPACT_ATOMS: atom_id res chain seq x y z
N MET A 1 36.29 23.76 -31.26
CA MET A 1 34.95 24.32 -31.48
C MET A 1 34.17 23.27 -32.29
N PHE A 2 33.42 22.38 -31.64
CA PHE A 2 32.68 21.30 -32.32
C PHE A 2 31.30 21.83 -32.72
N ILE A 3 31.04 21.89 -34.03
CA ILE A 3 29.76 22.31 -34.59
C ILE A 3 28.81 21.12 -34.47
N VAL A 4 28.03 21.08 -33.38
CA VAL A 4 27.01 20.06 -33.18
C VAL A 4 25.77 20.45 -34.00
N ASN A 5 25.42 19.59 -34.96
CA ASN A 5 24.35 19.86 -35.91
C ASN A 5 22.98 19.61 -35.25
N PRO A 6 22.10 20.63 -35.11
CA PRO A 6 20.88 20.53 -34.30
C PRO A 6 19.88 19.48 -34.83
N LYS A 7 19.93 19.20 -36.14
CA LYS A 7 19.11 18.19 -36.80
C LYS A 7 19.54 16.75 -36.44
N ALA A 8 20.82 16.54 -36.17
CA ALA A 8 21.36 15.23 -35.78
C ALA A 8 20.95 14.85 -34.35
N ILE A 9 20.85 15.83 -33.44
CA ILE A 9 20.36 15.62 -32.07
C ILE A 9 18.87 15.23 -32.07
N SER A 10 18.06 15.90 -32.90
CA SER A 10 16.62 15.61 -33.03
C SER A 10 16.34 14.19 -33.54
N LEU A 11 17.11 13.72 -34.52
CA LEU A 11 16.95 12.38 -35.08
C LEU A 11 17.41 11.29 -34.10
N LEU A 12 18.48 11.54 -33.35
CA LEU A 12 19.00 10.60 -32.35
C LEU A 12 18.00 10.43 -31.19
N CYS A 13 17.31 11.51 -30.79
CA CYS A 13 16.28 11.49 -29.74
C CYS A 13 14.99 10.76 -30.18
N LEU A 14 14.58 10.93 -31.45
CA LEU A 14 13.45 10.20 -32.04
C LEU A 14 13.73 8.70 -32.17
N LEU A 15 14.97 8.31 -32.51
CA LEU A 15 15.40 6.91 -32.59
C LEU A 15 15.49 6.25 -31.21
N LEU A 16 15.97 6.96 -30.19
CA LEU A 16 15.99 6.47 -28.81
C LEU A 16 14.58 6.30 -28.20
N CYS A 17 13.61 7.13 -28.59
CA CYS A 17 12.23 6.96 -28.14
C CYS A 17 11.50 5.80 -28.84
N GLY A 18 11.82 5.52 -30.12
CA GLY A 18 11.15 4.46 -30.88
C GLY A 18 11.44 3.03 -30.40
N ILE A 19 12.66 2.78 -29.90
CA ILE A 19 13.07 1.44 -29.46
C ILE A 19 12.49 1.08 -28.07
N ALA A 20 12.03 2.07 -27.31
CA ALA A 20 11.39 1.84 -26.00
C ALA A 20 9.95 1.31 -26.09
N VAL A 21 9.27 1.45 -27.24
CA VAL A 21 7.83 1.12 -27.37
C VAL A 21 7.60 -0.36 -27.76
N GLY A 22 8.61 -1.04 -28.31
CA GLY A 22 8.45 -2.37 -28.92
C GLY A 22 8.37 -3.56 -27.96
N ASN A 23 8.65 -3.38 -26.66
CA ASN A 23 8.69 -4.48 -25.68
C ASN A 23 7.52 -4.48 -24.69
N LEU A 24 6.47 -3.69 -24.91
CA LEU A 24 5.25 -3.78 -24.10
C LEU A 24 4.39 -4.98 -24.56
N SER A 25 4.97 -6.17 -24.37
CA SER A 25 4.23 -7.44 -24.38
C SER A 25 3.03 -7.30 -23.45
N ALA A 26 1.86 -7.60 -24.00
CA ALA A 26 0.58 -7.61 -23.29
C ALA A 26 0.52 -8.77 -22.28
N ALA A 27 1.34 -8.71 -21.23
CA ALA A 27 1.00 -9.36 -19.98
C ALA A 27 -0.09 -8.49 -19.34
N GLN A 28 -1.35 -8.92 -19.43
CA GLN A 28 -2.42 -8.28 -18.67
C GLN A 28 -2.02 -8.32 -17.19
N PRO A 29 -1.72 -7.17 -16.55
CA PRO A 29 -1.54 -7.18 -15.13
C PRO A 29 -2.92 -7.52 -14.55
N THR A 30 -3.02 -8.63 -13.82
CA THR A 30 -4.17 -8.93 -12.95
C THR A 30 -4.16 -7.99 -11.75
N PHE A 31 -3.98 -6.70 -11.99
CA PHE A 31 -4.05 -5.65 -11.00
C PHE A 31 -5.53 -5.40 -10.71
N SER A 32 -5.98 -5.93 -9.57
CA SER A 32 -7.29 -5.55 -9.05
C SER A 32 -7.28 -4.05 -8.74
N LEU A 33 -8.07 -3.27 -9.48
CA LEU A 33 -8.14 -1.81 -9.31
C LEU A 33 -8.56 -1.41 -7.89
N TYR A 34 -9.28 -2.29 -7.20
CA TYR A 34 -9.73 -2.11 -5.84
C TYR A 34 -9.22 -3.25 -4.95
N PRO A 35 -8.75 -2.96 -3.73
CA PRO A 35 -8.43 -4.00 -2.75
C PRO A 35 -9.64 -4.89 -2.54
N HIS A 36 -9.49 -6.18 -2.80
CA HIS A 36 -10.53 -7.15 -2.46
C HIS A 36 -10.34 -7.57 -1.00
N PRO A 37 -11.43 -7.85 -0.27
CA PRO A 37 -11.31 -8.38 1.08
C PRO A 37 -10.62 -9.75 1.01
N ASP A 38 -9.40 -9.86 1.54
CA ASP A 38 -8.76 -11.17 1.65
C ASP A 38 -9.56 -12.05 2.59
N ARG A 39 -9.60 -13.34 2.27
CA ARG A 39 -10.23 -14.38 3.08
C ARG A 39 -9.61 -14.44 4.48
N PHE A 40 -10.42 -14.83 5.46
CA PHE A 40 -9.92 -15.18 6.79
C PHE A 40 -8.96 -16.35 6.68
N VAL A 41 -7.77 -16.24 7.29
CA VAL A 41 -6.75 -17.28 7.31
C VAL A 41 -6.61 -17.80 8.74
N ILE A 42 -6.99 -19.06 8.92
CA ILE A 42 -6.67 -19.85 10.12
C ILE A 42 -5.28 -20.44 9.88
N ASN A 43 -4.36 -20.22 10.80
CA ASN A 43 -3.01 -20.75 10.70
C ASN A 43 -2.99 -22.17 11.30
N GLU A 44 -2.08 -23.00 10.78
CA GLU A 44 -1.84 -24.33 11.34
C GLU A 44 -1.43 -24.19 12.82
N GLY A 45 -2.12 -24.93 13.69
CA GLY A 45 -1.86 -24.90 15.14
C GLY A 45 -2.66 -23.87 15.93
N ASP A 46 -3.50 -23.03 15.30
CA ASP A 46 -4.42 -22.17 16.05
C ASP A 46 -5.42 -22.97 16.89
N ASP A 47 -5.76 -24.17 16.43
CA ASP A 47 -6.61 -25.09 17.16
C ASP A 47 -5.90 -25.73 18.37
N ALA A 48 -4.57 -25.75 18.40
CA ALA A 48 -3.81 -26.34 19.51
C ALA A 48 -3.49 -25.32 20.61
N LYS A 49 -3.77 -24.02 20.41
CA LYS A 49 -3.43 -22.96 21.37
C LYS A 49 -4.37 -22.93 22.58
N THR A 50 -3.78 -22.63 23.74
CA THR A 50 -4.50 -22.37 25.00
C THR A 50 -5.24 -21.01 24.91
N CYS A 51 -6.31 -20.82 25.69
CA CYS A 51 -7.03 -19.53 25.77
C CYS A 51 -6.06 -18.36 26.07
N LEU A 52 -5.14 -18.54 27.03
CA LEU A 52 -4.13 -17.55 27.39
C LEU A 52 -3.16 -17.21 26.23
N ASP A 53 -2.80 -18.21 25.42
CA ASP A 53 -1.91 -18.00 24.28
C ASP A 53 -2.60 -17.25 23.15
N LEU A 54 -3.90 -17.51 22.94
CA LEU A 54 -4.74 -16.76 22.01
C LEU A 54 -4.83 -15.28 22.42
N ASP A 55 -5.02 -14.99 23.71
CA ASP A 55 -5.10 -13.61 24.22
C ASP A 55 -3.78 -12.86 24.11
N LYS A 56 -2.65 -13.51 24.42
CA LYS A 56 -1.31 -12.94 24.19
C LYS A 56 -1.10 -12.59 22.72
N GLU A 57 -1.50 -13.46 21.80
CA GLU A 57 -1.36 -13.20 20.37
C GLU A 57 -2.24 -12.03 19.92
N VAL A 58 -3.49 -11.95 20.39
CA VAL A 58 -4.36 -10.79 20.13
C VAL A 58 -3.72 -9.51 20.63
N ALA A 59 -3.21 -9.48 21.87
CA ALA A 59 -2.54 -8.31 22.44
C ALA A 59 -1.31 -7.88 21.62
N MET A 60 -0.50 -8.84 21.14
CA MET A 60 0.65 -8.54 20.26
C MET A 60 0.22 -7.96 18.91
N LEU A 61 -0.90 -8.45 18.35
CA LEU A 61 -1.43 -7.99 17.07
C LEU A 61 -2.14 -6.65 17.16
N GLU A 62 -2.76 -6.32 18.30
CA GLU A 62 -3.46 -5.04 18.50
C GLU A 62 -2.54 -3.85 18.25
N ARG A 63 -1.28 -3.91 18.66
CA ARG A 63 -0.29 -2.86 18.37
C ARG A 63 -0.12 -2.59 16.87
N ARG A 64 -0.29 -3.61 16.02
CA ARG A 64 -0.19 -3.47 14.55
C ARG A 64 -1.43 -2.89 13.90
N THR A 65 -2.53 -2.73 14.64
CA THR A 65 -3.80 -2.18 14.13
C THR A 65 -3.88 -0.66 14.13
N TYR A 66 -2.92 0.00 14.79
CA TYR A 66 -2.84 1.46 14.83
C TYR A 66 -2.08 2.01 13.61
N SER A 67 -2.57 3.15 13.11
CA SER A 67 -1.88 3.99 12.11
C SER A 67 -1.15 5.11 12.83
N TYR A 68 0.09 5.39 12.44
CA TYR A 68 0.82 6.57 12.92
C TYR A 68 0.69 7.76 11.96
N LYS A 69 0.21 7.52 10.73
CA LYS A 69 0.01 8.55 9.71
C LYS A 69 -1.37 9.22 9.87
N PRO A 70 -1.48 10.56 9.76
CA PRO A 70 -2.76 11.25 9.64
C PRO A 70 -3.49 10.87 8.35
N LEU A 71 -4.81 11.07 8.32
CA LEU A 71 -5.61 10.84 7.11
C LEU A 71 -5.30 11.91 6.05
N PHE A 72 -5.64 11.59 4.80
CA PHE A 72 -5.33 12.45 3.63
C PHE A 72 -5.76 13.93 3.79
N TYR A 73 -6.92 14.18 4.40
CA TYR A 73 -7.45 15.54 4.59
C TYR A 73 -6.98 16.22 5.88
N GLU A 74 -6.31 15.49 6.76
CA GLU A 74 -5.82 15.99 8.05
C GLU A 74 -4.37 16.48 7.96
N ASP A 75 -3.64 16.10 6.90
CA ASP A 75 -2.26 16.53 6.68
C ASP A 75 -2.19 17.83 5.87
N PRO A 76 -1.67 18.95 6.44
CA PRO A 76 -1.51 20.19 5.71
C PRO A 76 -0.55 20.09 4.51
N LEU A 77 0.40 19.13 4.51
CA LEU A 77 1.29 18.92 3.37
C LEU A 77 0.54 18.43 2.13
N HIS A 78 -0.52 17.64 2.28
CA HIS A 78 -1.34 17.22 1.14
C HIS A 78 -2.03 18.42 0.50
N GLY A 79 -2.61 19.31 1.31
CA GLY A 79 -3.19 20.57 0.82
C GLY A 79 -2.17 21.45 0.11
N GLY A 80 -0.97 21.61 0.70
CA GLY A 80 0.13 22.37 0.10
C GLY A 80 0.60 21.80 -1.24
N ALA A 81 0.72 20.49 -1.37
CA ALA A 81 1.11 19.84 -2.61
C ALA A 81 0.05 19.99 -3.72
N ILE A 82 -1.24 19.96 -3.39
CA ILE A 82 -2.33 20.23 -4.34
C ILE A 82 -2.25 21.69 -4.81
N TRP A 83 -2.11 22.63 -3.88
CA TRP A 83 -2.04 24.06 -4.20
C TRP A 83 -0.80 24.39 -5.06
N ALA A 84 0.37 23.90 -4.67
CA ALA A 84 1.60 24.10 -5.44
C ALA A 84 1.52 23.42 -6.82
N GLY A 85 0.96 22.19 -6.87
CA GLY A 85 0.77 21.42 -8.09
C GLY A 85 -0.13 22.08 -9.11
N THR A 86 -1.23 22.67 -8.64
CA THR A 86 -2.20 23.38 -9.50
C THR A 86 -1.66 24.72 -9.98
N LEU A 87 -1.00 25.49 -9.11
CA LEU A 87 -0.71 26.90 -9.39
C LEU A 87 0.63 27.14 -10.10
N TYR A 88 1.68 26.39 -9.73
CA TYR A 88 3.05 26.78 -10.06
C TYR A 88 3.95 25.63 -10.49
N PHE A 89 3.80 24.46 -9.89
CA PHE A 89 4.75 23.35 -10.07
C PHE A 89 4.03 22.00 -10.13
N PRO A 90 3.55 21.58 -11.32
CA PRO A 90 2.86 20.29 -11.51
C PRO A 90 3.58 19.06 -10.92
N PRO A 91 4.92 18.97 -10.91
CA PRO A 91 5.59 17.82 -10.28
C PRO A 91 5.34 17.70 -8.76
N ALA A 92 4.81 18.72 -8.09
CA ALA A 92 4.40 18.65 -6.67
C ALA A 92 3.36 17.55 -6.41
N TYR A 93 2.54 17.18 -7.42
CA TYR A 93 1.62 16.05 -7.31
C TYR A 93 2.32 14.72 -7.02
N GLY A 94 3.62 14.60 -7.32
CA GLY A 94 4.42 13.42 -7.00
C GLY A 94 4.42 13.09 -5.50
N TYR A 95 4.32 14.10 -4.63
CA TYR A 95 4.20 13.88 -3.19
C TYR A 95 2.89 13.18 -2.82
N LEU A 96 1.77 13.54 -3.46
CA LEU A 96 0.48 12.89 -3.23
C LEU A 96 0.51 11.42 -3.67
N ALA A 97 1.15 11.14 -4.81
CA ALA A 97 1.33 9.77 -5.28
C ALA A 97 2.18 8.94 -4.32
N TYR A 98 3.31 9.48 -3.86
CA TYR A 98 4.20 8.82 -2.90
C TYR A 98 3.50 8.55 -1.55
N SER A 99 2.85 9.57 -0.99
CA SER A 99 2.18 9.46 0.32
C SER A 99 0.95 8.55 0.29
N GLY A 100 0.24 8.51 -0.84
CA GLY A 100 -0.81 7.52 -1.08
C GLY A 100 -0.25 6.10 -1.12
N ALA A 101 0.85 5.87 -1.84
CA ALA A 101 1.50 4.56 -1.88
C ALA A 101 1.95 4.08 -0.49
N ALA A 102 2.53 4.96 0.32
CA ALA A 102 2.88 4.65 1.71
C ALA A 102 1.64 4.26 2.54
N GLU A 103 0.55 5.00 2.40
CA GLU A 103 -0.71 4.72 3.09
C GLU A 103 -1.31 3.37 2.71
N TYR A 104 -1.26 3.00 1.43
CA TYR A 104 -1.71 1.67 0.99
C TYR A 104 -0.95 0.54 1.69
N THR A 105 0.37 0.66 1.87
CA THR A 105 1.17 -0.37 2.55
C THR A 105 0.86 -0.44 4.05
N GLU A 106 0.64 0.71 4.70
CA GLU A 106 0.28 0.75 6.12
C GLU A 106 -1.13 0.20 6.35
N HIS A 107 -2.07 0.55 5.48
CA HIS A 107 -3.44 0.07 5.54
C HIS A 107 -3.49 -1.45 5.35
N ALA A 108 -2.70 -2.00 4.42
CA ALA A 108 -2.59 -3.44 4.23
C ALA A 108 -2.11 -4.16 5.50
N ARG A 109 -1.10 -3.61 6.20
CA ARG A 109 -0.62 -4.13 7.49
C ARG A 109 -1.73 -4.13 8.55
N ILE A 110 -2.46 -3.03 8.67
CA ILE A 110 -3.53 -2.86 9.66
C ILE A 110 -4.67 -3.84 9.38
N LEU A 111 -5.09 -3.97 8.12
CA LEU A 111 -6.15 -4.89 7.72
C LEU A 111 -5.77 -6.35 7.99
N ALA A 112 -4.53 -6.75 7.66
CA ALA A 112 -4.04 -8.10 7.96
C ALA A 112 -4.08 -8.41 9.46
N ALA A 113 -3.63 -7.47 10.31
CA ALA A 113 -3.69 -7.62 11.76
C ALA A 113 -5.14 -7.69 12.28
N ARG A 114 -6.03 -6.82 11.80
CA ARG A 114 -7.45 -6.82 12.19
C ARG A 114 -8.16 -8.12 11.82
N ARG A 115 -7.93 -8.63 10.61
CA ARG A 115 -8.49 -9.92 10.17
C ARG A 115 -8.01 -11.06 11.05
N ARG A 116 -6.72 -11.09 11.37
CA ARG A 116 -6.15 -12.10 12.26
C ARG A 116 -6.79 -12.05 13.66
N ILE A 117 -6.93 -10.85 14.23
CA ILE A 117 -7.60 -10.66 15.52
C ILE A 117 -9.06 -11.14 15.46
N ALA A 118 -9.79 -10.85 14.37
CA ALA A 118 -11.16 -11.29 14.20
C ALA A 118 -11.28 -12.84 14.22
N VAL A 119 -10.36 -13.54 13.55
CA VAL A 119 -10.29 -15.01 13.58
C VAL A 119 -10.01 -15.53 14.98
N LEU A 120 -9.01 -14.98 15.67
CA LEU A 120 -8.65 -15.41 17.04
C LEU A 120 -9.82 -15.17 18.01
N ARG A 121 -10.52 -14.03 17.91
CA ARG A 121 -11.71 -13.72 18.70
C ARG A 121 -12.86 -14.70 18.41
N GLN A 122 -13.03 -15.10 17.15
CA GLN A 122 -14.02 -16.11 16.77
C GLN A 122 -13.69 -17.48 17.38
N ILE A 123 -12.43 -17.92 17.34
CA ILE A 123 -11.97 -19.17 17.96
C ILE A 123 -12.19 -19.12 19.48
N LYS A 124 -11.83 -18.00 20.12
CA LYS A 124 -12.06 -17.75 21.55
C LYS A 124 -13.55 -17.91 21.92
N ALA A 125 -14.44 -17.34 21.10
CA ALA A 125 -15.90 -17.47 21.28
C ALA A 125 -16.40 -18.91 21.12
N TYR A 126 -15.91 -19.66 20.12
CA TYR A 126 -16.27 -21.07 19.95
C TYR A 126 -15.82 -21.94 21.13
N ARG A 127 -14.65 -21.65 21.70
CA ARG A 127 -14.11 -22.37 22.86
C ARG A 127 -14.72 -21.93 24.19
N ARG A 128 -15.56 -20.88 24.18
CA ARG A 128 -16.14 -20.26 25.39
C ARG A 128 -15.07 -19.84 26.40
N CYS A 129 -13.90 -19.43 25.91
CA CYS A 129 -12.87 -18.83 26.75
C CYS A 129 -13.33 -17.42 27.13
N TYR A 130 -14.11 -17.29 28.20
CA TYR A 130 -14.44 -16.02 28.82
C TYR A 130 -13.67 -15.98 30.14
N GLU A 131 -12.46 -15.45 30.10
CA GLU A 131 -11.71 -15.14 31.32
C GLU A 131 -12.07 -13.71 31.72
N ASP A 132 -12.51 -13.53 32.96
CA ASP A 132 -12.66 -12.23 33.65
C ASP A 132 -11.28 -11.65 34.04
#